data_AF-A0A2G8Y4Q1-F1
#
_entry.id   AF-A0A2G8Y4Q1-F1
#
_cell.length_a   1.000
_cell.length_b   1.000
_cell.length_c   1.000
_cell.angle_alpha   90.00
_cell.angle_beta   90.00
_cell.angle_gamma   90.00
#
_symmetry.space_group_name_H-M   'P 1'
#
loop_
_entity.id
_entity.type
_entity.pdbx_description
1 polymer ?
#
loop_
_entity_poly.entity_id
_entity_poly.type
_entity_poly.pdbx_seq_one_letter_code
_entity_poly.pdbx_strand_id
1 'polypeptide(L)'
;MQDSPQSSAAACGAAATIGPAKEDHFLQLVLRLTVDATTASTPHCQLYYLKRYAEELTREGKPLKLARADLETILIKRIQDAAKEGTPNVFRFLADCFHRANDEVYSKGLPAALRPGVVQELQRQLVDYSVLLLSCPELFELGDPPPYAMLGEQLTQFVEMGCPLSFFARMVDTLVQQGTETGEDFLGRWFTPTIKSLSERLNLHSMTEYKSAPLNALKFLSSQKAVARLMADPAILLPEFPRRFPVTKPGLFYQENSLLGRLLAQTLLDGPTLKNGRQESLSMKYFAGNQALTTQYLQATVQTLRHDEQNHQEVFLQIVKNLCRGGSDCRHRVVQWYGQILGSNELRAKMSHMLRMTQQQAAESLDPMHSMLLKVQGQTSYGFTLNAFWSLLGLAEPIKMDKLSDLCYFFCLRGDAVAREVLGDLAKDAKLGNEASVSAAEKFCNAKGVLKAETKFPSEVFWLALKAVRVLF
;
A
#
# COMPACT_ATOMS: atom_id res chain seq x y z
N MET A 1 41.96 -14.45 68.36
CA MET A 1 41.33 -15.59 67.66
C MET A 1 39.96 -15.76 68.30
N GLN A 2 38.95 -15.12 67.71
CA GLN A 2 37.92 -15.74 66.85
C GLN A 2 36.80 -16.37 67.69
N ASP A 3 35.51 -16.20 67.47
CA ASP A 3 34.73 -15.41 66.53
C ASP A 3 33.33 -15.23 67.14
N SER A 4 32.76 -14.04 67.04
CA SER A 4 31.34 -13.77 67.31
C SER A 4 30.52 -14.04 66.03
N PRO A 5 29.33 -14.66 66.09
CA PRO A 5 28.52 -14.84 64.90
C PRO A 5 27.86 -13.51 64.52
N GLN A 6 28.29 -12.94 63.39
CA GLN A 6 27.63 -11.80 62.76
C GLN A 6 26.27 -12.23 62.21
N SER A 7 25.26 -11.48 62.59
CA SER A 7 23.91 -11.50 62.06
C SER A 7 23.91 -11.27 60.55
N SER A 8 23.43 -12.26 59.79
CA SER A 8 23.01 -12.08 58.41
C SER A 8 21.72 -11.26 58.37
N ALA A 9 21.84 -9.94 58.39
CA ALA A 9 20.76 -9.06 58.02
C ALA A 9 20.52 -9.24 56.52
N ALA A 10 19.42 -9.95 56.19
CA ALA A 10 18.90 -10.03 54.85
C ALA A 10 18.66 -8.59 54.32
N ALA A 11 19.45 -8.19 53.34
CA ALA A 11 19.20 -6.99 52.57
C ALA A 11 17.91 -7.20 51.78
N CYS A 12 16.79 -6.79 52.36
CA CYS A 12 15.55 -6.54 51.64
C CYS A 12 15.89 -5.60 50.48
N GLY A 13 15.80 -6.10 49.24
CA GLY A 13 16.11 -5.34 48.05
C GLY A 13 15.27 -4.07 48.01
N ALA A 14 15.92 -2.92 48.18
CA ALA A 14 15.32 -1.63 47.90
C ALA A 14 14.81 -1.69 46.45
N ALA A 15 13.50 -1.55 46.26
CA ALA A 15 12.93 -1.42 44.93
C ALA A 15 13.73 -0.34 44.21
N ALA A 16 14.43 -0.72 43.13
CA ALA A 16 15.21 0.23 42.37
C ALA A 16 14.26 1.36 41.94
N THR A 17 14.53 2.59 42.36
CA THR A 17 13.78 3.77 41.95
C THR A 17 14.62 4.58 40.98
N ILE A 18 13.98 5.23 40.01
CA ILE A 18 14.67 6.07 39.03
C ILE A 18 14.80 7.46 39.65
N GLY A 19 16.03 7.93 39.83
CA GLY A 19 16.26 9.29 40.34
C GLY A 19 15.74 10.35 39.35
N PRO A 20 15.11 11.45 39.80
CA PRO A 20 14.48 12.45 38.93
C PRO A 20 15.42 13.04 37.86
N ALA A 21 16.71 13.22 38.17
CA ALA A 21 17.69 13.74 37.20
C ALA A 21 18.01 12.73 36.08
N LYS A 22 17.99 11.43 36.37
CA LYS A 22 18.21 10.38 35.36
C LYS A 22 16.99 10.21 34.47
N GLU A 23 15.79 10.35 35.04
CA GLU A 23 14.54 10.34 34.29
C GLU A 23 14.43 11.53 33.34
N ASP A 24 14.69 12.74 33.84
CA ASP A 24 14.73 13.97 33.05
C ASP A 24 15.72 13.83 31.88
N HIS A 25 16.97 13.44 32.15
CA HIS A 25 17.97 13.25 31.10
C HIS A 25 17.56 12.21 30.04
N PHE A 26 16.97 11.09 30.46
CA PHE A 26 16.45 10.07 29.54
C PHE A 26 15.35 10.64 28.63
N LEU A 27 14.38 11.37 29.19
CA LEU A 27 13.30 11.98 28.42
C LEU A 27 13.81 13.07 27.48
N GLN A 28 14.75 13.90 27.91
CA GLN A 28 15.37 14.92 27.05
C GLN A 28 16.05 14.29 25.83
N LEU A 29 16.78 13.19 26.02
CA LEU A 29 17.48 12.50 24.95
C LEU A 29 16.53 11.80 23.96
N VAL A 30 15.52 11.10 24.48
CA VAL A 30 14.56 10.35 23.65
C VAL A 30 13.58 11.27 22.94
N LEU A 31 13.04 12.27 23.62
CA LEU A 31 12.07 13.21 23.05
C LEU A 31 12.75 14.37 22.30
N ARG A 32 14.06 14.59 22.51
CA ARG A 32 14.81 15.77 22.02
C ARG A 32 14.15 17.08 22.47
N LEU A 33 13.75 17.12 23.74
CA LEU A 33 13.09 18.27 24.38
C LEU A 33 13.91 18.78 25.56
N THR A 34 13.73 20.06 25.91
CA THR A 34 14.21 20.66 27.17
C THR A 34 13.20 21.68 27.70
N VAL A 35 13.15 21.84 29.02
CA VAL A 35 12.40 22.90 29.72
C VAL A 35 13.30 23.99 30.30
N ASP A 36 14.60 23.88 30.06
CA ASP A 36 15.57 24.89 30.42
C ASP A 36 16.17 25.51 29.15
N ALA A 37 15.90 26.80 28.94
CA ALA A 37 16.39 27.55 27.79
C ALA A 37 17.92 27.73 27.80
N THR A 38 18.57 27.55 28.96
CA THR A 38 20.03 27.67 29.10
C THR A 38 20.76 26.38 28.75
N THR A 39 20.04 25.26 28.62
CA THR A 39 20.62 23.98 28.20
C THR A 39 21.14 24.09 26.76
N ALA A 40 22.46 24.05 26.60
CA ALA A 40 23.11 24.21 25.31
C ALA A 40 22.74 23.07 24.34
N SER A 41 22.15 23.42 23.19
CA SER A 41 22.09 22.49 22.06
C SER A 41 23.51 22.24 21.55
N THR A 42 23.92 20.98 21.54
CA THR A 42 25.21 20.60 20.97
C THR A 42 25.05 20.33 19.47
N PRO A 43 26.11 20.42 18.65
CA PRO A 43 26.04 20.09 17.23
C PRO A 43 25.49 18.69 16.95
N HIS A 44 25.67 17.76 17.89
CA HIS A 44 25.24 16.37 17.80
C HIS A 44 23.89 16.08 18.51
N CYS A 45 23.34 17.05 19.23
CA CYS A 45 22.06 16.94 19.93
C CYS A 45 21.38 18.32 20.03
N GLN A 46 20.48 18.58 19.07
CA GLN A 46 19.57 19.72 19.14
C GLN A 46 18.35 19.34 19.99
N LEU A 47 18.10 20.13 21.03
CA LEU A 47 16.94 19.98 21.91
C LEU A 47 15.95 21.11 21.62
N TYR A 48 14.67 20.75 21.52
CA TYR A 48 13.60 21.72 21.37
C TYR A 48 13.17 22.26 22.74
N TYR A 49 13.21 23.58 22.90
CA TYR A 49 12.78 24.23 24.14
C TYR A 49 11.25 24.30 24.21
N LEU A 50 10.66 23.52 25.12
CA LEU A 50 9.20 23.42 25.31
C LEU A 50 8.69 24.57 26.20
N LYS A 51 8.70 25.78 25.64
CA LYS A 51 8.42 27.04 26.34
C LYS A 51 7.13 27.02 27.18
N ARG A 52 6.01 26.60 26.59
CA ARG A 52 4.70 26.61 27.27
C ARG A 52 4.67 25.70 28.50
N TYR A 53 5.39 24.59 28.46
CA TYR A 53 5.48 23.67 29.59
C TYR A 53 6.40 24.24 30.69
N ALA A 54 7.51 24.85 30.31
CA ALA A 54 8.42 25.52 31.26
C ALA A 54 7.73 26.68 32.01
N GLU A 55 6.89 27.45 31.32
CA GLU A 55 6.08 28.52 31.92
C GLU A 55 5.07 27.98 32.93
N GLU A 56 4.43 26.85 32.64
CA GLU A 56 3.51 26.18 33.58
C GLU A 56 4.21 25.64 34.83
N LEU A 57 5.36 24.98 34.65
CA LEU A 57 6.17 24.50 35.77
C LEU A 57 6.59 25.66 36.69
N THR A 58 7.00 26.78 36.09
CA THR A 58 7.40 27.98 36.83
C THR A 58 6.20 28.58 37.60
N ARG A 59 5.04 28.65 36.96
CA ARG A 59 3.80 29.16 37.59
C ARG A 59 3.34 28.29 38.75
N GLU A 60 3.52 26.97 38.65
CA GLU A 60 3.16 26.01 39.69
C GLU A 60 4.23 25.82 40.78
N GLY A 61 5.38 26.50 40.66
CA GLY A 61 6.51 26.33 41.58
C GLY A 61 7.16 24.94 41.52
N LYS A 62 6.97 24.21 40.42
CA LYS A 62 7.56 22.88 40.18
C LYS A 62 8.99 23.02 39.62
N PRO A 63 9.87 22.03 39.86
CA PRO A 63 11.21 22.05 39.29
C PRO A 63 11.17 21.97 37.75
N LEU A 64 12.06 22.70 37.07
CA LEU A 64 12.23 22.68 35.62
C LEU A 64 12.89 21.37 35.16
N LYS A 65 12.12 20.27 35.17
CA LYS A 65 12.54 18.94 34.73
C LYS A 65 11.41 18.25 33.99
N LEU A 66 11.76 17.41 33.02
CA LEU A 66 10.83 16.47 32.41
C LEU A 66 10.59 15.29 33.37
N ALA A 67 9.35 14.88 33.52
CA ALA A 67 8.95 13.75 34.34
C ALA A 67 7.95 12.88 33.56
N ARG A 68 8.00 11.56 33.76
CA ARG A 68 7.07 10.62 33.12
C ARG A 68 5.63 10.81 33.59
N ALA A 69 5.44 11.32 34.80
CA ALA A 69 4.11 11.66 35.33
C ALA A 69 3.41 12.74 34.49
N ASP A 70 4.18 13.63 33.84
CA ASP A 70 3.68 14.73 33.02
C ASP A 70 3.81 14.45 31.51
N LEU A 71 4.09 13.20 31.12
CA LEU A 71 4.40 12.83 29.73
C LEU A 71 3.26 13.16 28.77
N GLU A 72 2.02 13.00 29.22
CA GLU A 72 0.81 13.44 28.50
C GLU A 72 0.90 14.92 28.10
N THR A 73 1.06 15.79 29.10
CA THR A 73 1.16 17.24 28.92
C THR A 73 2.33 17.61 28.01
N ILE A 74 3.48 16.95 28.19
CA ILE A 74 4.69 17.16 27.38
C ILE A 74 4.41 16.83 25.91
N LEU A 75 3.81 15.66 25.63
CA LEU A 75 3.53 15.21 24.27
C LEU A 75 2.48 16.10 23.59
N ILE A 76 1.38 16.43 24.27
CA ILE A 76 0.33 17.31 23.73
C ILE A 76 0.92 18.65 23.31
N LYS A 77 1.68 19.31 24.19
CA LYS A 77 2.30 20.60 23.89
C LYS A 77 3.29 20.51 22.75
N ARG A 78 4.10 19.45 22.70
CA ARG A 78 5.06 19.30 21.59
C ARG A 78 4.34 19.04 20.27
N ILE A 79 3.27 18.25 20.27
CA ILE A 79 2.43 18.01 19.08
C ILE A 79 1.81 19.33 18.60
N GLN A 80 1.27 20.15 19.50
CA GLN A 80 0.74 21.48 19.18
C GLN A 80 1.79 22.38 18.51
N ASP A 81 2.99 22.44 19.07
CA ASP A 81 4.07 23.25 18.51
C ASP A 81 4.52 22.72 17.15
N ALA A 82 4.71 21.40 17.00
CA ALA A 82 5.12 20.78 15.74
C ALA A 82 4.06 20.93 14.63
N ALA A 83 2.77 20.83 14.98
CA ALA A 83 1.66 21.06 14.05
C ALA A 83 1.64 22.52 13.55
N LYS A 84 1.94 23.49 14.42
CA LYS A 84 1.98 24.92 14.09
C LYS A 84 3.21 25.29 13.26
N GLU A 85 4.37 24.73 13.60
CA GLU A 85 5.64 24.96 12.90
C GLU A 85 5.70 24.25 11.55
N GLY A 86 4.93 23.16 11.39
CA GLY A 86 4.96 22.29 10.21
C GLY A 86 6.22 21.43 10.10
N THR A 87 7.24 21.69 10.93
CA THR A 87 8.49 20.94 10.99
C THR A 87 8.93 20.75 12.44
N PRO A 88 9.29 19.53 12.86
CA PRO A 88 9.19 18.27 12.12
C PRO A 88 7.72 17.87 11.90
N ASN A 89 7.50 17.01 10.92
CA ASN A 89 6.23 16.28 10.78
C ASN A 89 5.89 15.55 12.10
N VAL A 90 4.64 15.66 12.56
CA VAL A 90 4.22 15.19 13.89
C VAL A 90 4.38 13.68 14.03
N PHE A 91 3.93 12.90 13.04
CA PHE A 91 4.06 11.44 13.06
C PHE A 91 5.53 11.01 13.00
N ARG A 92 6.35 11.74 12.24
CA ARG A 92 7.79 11.49 12.21
C ARG A 92 8.45 11.77 13.56
N PHE A 93 8.07 12.87 14.22
CA PHE A 93 8.56 13.16 15.57
C PHE A 93 8.26 12.00 16.53
N LEU A 94 7.02 11.50 16.56
CA LEU A 94 6.62 10.39 17.43
C LEU A 94 7.36 9.09 17.09
N ALA A 95 7.48 8.77 15.80
CA ALA A 95 8.19 7.58 15.33
C ALA A 95 9.70 7.64 15.64
N ASP A 96 10.33 8.80 15.48
CA ASP A 96 11.75 8.98 15.80
C ASP A 96 11.98 8.89 17.32
N CYS A 97 11.05 9.39 18.15
CA CYS A 97 11.08 9.18 19.59
C CYS A 97 10.95 7.70 19.95
N PHE A 98 10.04 6.98 19.28
CA PHE A 98 9.83 5.55 19.49
C PHE A 98 11.09 4.74 19.18
N HIS A 99 11.80 5.08 18.10
CA HIS A 99 13.04 4.42 17.73
C HIS A 99 14.17 4.74 18.72
N ARG A 100 14.33 6.00 19.12
CA ARG A 100 15.32 6.38 20.14
C ARG A 100 15.04 5.73 21.50
N ALA A 101 13.78 5.55 21.87
CA ALA A 101 13.43 4.81 23.09
C ALA A 101 13.94 3.37 23.04
N ASN A 102 13.90 2.74 21.86
CA ASN A 102 14.37 1.37 21.64
C ASN A 102 15.89 1.24 21.63
N ASP A 103 16.62 2.32 21.33
CA ASP A 103 18.06 2.32 21.26
C ASP A 103 18.66 2.42 22.68
N GLU A 104 19.42 1.39 23.06
CA GLU A 104 20.04 1.29 24.37
C GLU A 104 20.96 2.47 24.70
N VAL A 105 21.54 3.12 23.68
CA VAL A 105 22.40 4.30 23.87
C VAL A 105 21.71 5.37 24.70
N TYR A 106 20.40 5.58 24.49
CA TYR A 106 19.64 6.62 25.18
C TYR A 106 19.12 6.18 26.56
N SER A 107 18.97 4.87 26.79
CA SER A 107 18.41 4.32 28.03
C SER A 107 19.47 3.76 29.01
N LYS A 108 20.76 3.82 28.64
CA LYS A 108 21.91 3.42 29.48
C LYS A 108 21.92 4.04 30.88
N GLY A 109 21.47 5.29 31.02
CA GLY A 109 21.40 6.00 32.30
C GLY A 109 20.37 5.43 33.28
N LEU A 110 19.41 4.64 32.80
CA LEU A 110 18.35 4.03 33.61
C LEU A 110 18.83 2.75 34.32
N PRO A 111 18.31 2.45 35.52
CA PRO A 111 18.56 1.17 36.20
C PRO A 111 18.18 -0.03 35.33
N ALA A 112 19.10 -0.99 35.16
CA ALA A 112 18.93 -2.12 34.24
C ALA A 112 17.65 -2.93 34.49
N ALA A 113 17.25 -3.09 35.76
CA ALA A 113 16.06 -3.84 36.14
C ALA A 113 14.74 -3.17 35.69
N LEU A 114 14.69 -1.84 35.61
CA LEU A 114 13.48 -1.08 35.28
C LEU A 114 13.43 -0.63 33.82
N ARG A 115 14.60 -0.55 33.18
CA ARG A 115 14.77 -0.03 31.82
C ARG A 115 13.79 -0.63 30.81
N PRO A 116 13.58 -1.96 30.73
CA PRO A 116 12.68 -2.53 29.73
C PRO A 116 11.23 -2.06 29.90
N GLY A 117 10.74 -2.02 31.15
CA GLY A 117 9.38 -1.57 31.44
C GLY A 117 9.16 -0.09 31.13
N VAL A 118 10.15 0.76 31.45
CA VAL A 118 10.09 2.19 31.12
C VAL A 118 10.08 2.44 29.62
N VAL A 119 10.96 1.76 28.88
CA VAL A 119 11.04 1.89 27.42
C VAL A 119 9.75 1.40 26.76
N GLN A 120 9.22 0.26 27.19
CA GLN A 120 7.99 -0.31 26.65
C GLN A 120 6.79 0.61 26.90
N GLU A 121 6.66 1.18 28.10
CA GLU A 121 5.58 2.10 28.43
C GLU A 121 5.68 3.41 27.62
N LEU A 122 6.89 3.97 27.48
CA LEU A 122 7.10 5.16 26.65
C LEU A 122 6.75 4.89 25.17
N GLN A 123 7.17 3.73 24.63
CA GLN A 123 6.82 3.31 23.28
C GLN A 123 5.31 3.17 23.08
N ARG A 124 4.62 2.59 24.07
CA ARG A 124 3.16 2.46 24.07
C ARG A 124 2.52 3.84 23.99
N GLN A 125 2.89 4.76 24.87
CA GLN A 125 2.32 6.11 24.87
C GLN A 125 2.59 6.87 23.57
N LEU A 126 3.79 6.77 22.99
CA LEU A 126 4.09 7.44 21.70
C LEU A 126 3.18 6.96 20.56
N VAL A 127 2.82 5.66 20.54
CA VAL A 127 1.85 5.10 19.59
C VAL A 127 0.44 5.56 19.95
N ASP A 128 0.06 5.48 21.22
CA ASP A 128 -1.28 5.85 21.70
C ASP A 128 -1.59 7.32 21.37
N TYR A 129 -0.62 8.24 21.53
CA TYR A 129 -0.79 9.65 21.14
C TYR A 129 -0.85 9.86 19.63
N SER A 130 -0.17 9.03 18.81
CA SER A 130 -0.35 9.10 17.36
C SER A 130 -1.73 8.63 16.92
N VAL A 131 -2.29 7.64 17.63
CA VAL A 131 -3.63 7.12 17.38
C VAL A 131 -4.66 8.12 17.87
N LEU A 132 -4.48 8.69 19.07
CA LEU A 132 -5.35 9.70 19.65
C LEU A 132 -5.45 10.94 18.74
N LEU A 133 -4.33 11.35 18.13
CA LEU A 133 -4.30 12.44 17.17
C LEU A 133 -5.14 12.16 15.92
N LEU A 134 -5.29 10.89 15.55
CA LEU A 134 -6.09 10.45 14.40
C LEU A 134 -7.55 10.19 14.79
N SER A 135 -7.82 9.63 15.97
CA SER A 135 -9.18 9.31 16.41
C SER A 135 -9.94 10.52 16.92
N CYS A 136 -9.29 11.39 17.71
CA CYS A 136 -9.89 12.57 18.33
C CYS A 136 -8.95 13.81 18.25
N PRO A 137 -8.76 14.41 17.05
CA PRO A 137 -7.90 15.59 16.89
C PRO A 137 -8.28 16.79 17.77
N GLU A 138 -9.54 16.90 18.17
CA GLU A 138 -10.10 17.97 19.00
C GLU A 138 -9.37 18.10 20.35
N LEU A 139 -8.90 16.98 20.92
CA LEU A 139 -8.22 16.95 22.22
C LEU A 139 -6.87 17.68 22.22
N PHE A 140 -6.30 17.92 21.03
CA PHE A 140 -5.02 18.61 20.89
C PHE A 140 -5.17 20.11 20.69
N GLU A 141 -6.39 20.64 20.55
CA GLU A 141 -6.64 22.09 20.39
C GLU A 141 -5.81 22.74 19.26
N LEU A 142 -5.60 22.01 18.15
CA LEU A 142 -4.76 22.47 17.04
C LEU A 142 -5.38 23.61 16.22
N GLY A 143 -6.66 23.88 16.40
CA GLY A 143 -7.45 24.88 15.69
C GLY A 143 -8.94 24.60 15.83
N ASP A 144 -9.77 25.60 15.53
CA ASP A 144 -11.24 25.48 15.47
C ASP A 144 -11.73 25.95 14.08
N PRO A 145 -12.21 25.04 13.21
CA PRO A 145 -12.33 23.59 13.40
C PRO A 145 -10.96 22.86 13.39
N PRO A 146 -10.88 21.60 13.86
CA PRO A 146 -9.63 20.84 13.85
C PRO A 146 -9.04 20.69 12.44
N PRO A 147 -7.70 20.77 12.27
CA PRO A 147 -7.05 20.85 10.98
C PRO A 147 -6.87 19.48 10.29
N TYR A 148 -7.99 18.79 10.01
CA TYR A 148 -8.01 17.43 9.41
C TYR A 148 -7.18 17.30 8.12
N ALA A 149 -7.27 18.29 7.21
CA ALA A 149 -6.53 18.26 5.94
C ALA A 149 -5.00 18.30 6.14
N MET A 150 -4.54 19.11 7.09
CA MET A 150 -3.11 19.22 7.42
C MET A 150 -2.60 17.91 8.02
N LEU A 151 -3.35 17.30 8.95
CA LEU A 151 -2.99 16.00 9.52
C LEU A 151 -2.94 14.90 8.46
N GLY A 152 -3.88 14.90 7.50
CA GLY A 152 -3.89 13.94 6.40
C GLY A 152 -2.69 14.09 5.46
N GLU A 153 -2.27 15.33 5.17
CA GLU A 153 -1.07 15.59 4.40
C GLU A 153 0.20 15.17 5.17
N GLN A 154 0.26 15.47 6.48
CA GLN A 154 1.38 15.00 7.31
C GLN A 154 1.46 13.48 7.38
N LEU A 155 0.34 12.77 7.49
CA LEU A 155 0.32 11.31 7.44
C LEU A 155 0.83 10.79 6.10
N THR A 156 0.39 11.41 4.99
CA THR A 156 0.83 11.04 3.64
C THR A 156 2.33 11.21 3.48
N GLN A 157 2.88 12.36 3.89
CA GLN A 157 4.32 12.63 3.88
C GLN A 157 5.10 11.66 4.78
N PHE A 158 4.56 11.32 5.95
CA PHE A 158 5.20 10.38 6.87
C PHE A 158 5.37 9.00 6.25
N VAL A 159 4.35 8.50 5.56
CA VAL A 159 4.45 7.21 4.85
C VAL A 159 5.38 7.33 3.63
N GLU A 160 5.31 8.42 2.88
CA GLU A 160 6.13 8.67 1.68
C GLU A 160 7.64 8.77 2.00
N MET A 161 8.01 9.45 3.08
CA MET A 161 9.41 9.55 3.54
C MET A 161 9.97 8.22 4.11
N GLY A 162 9.11 7.22 4.28
CA GLY A 162 9.44 5.97 4.95
C GLY A 162 9.24 6.06 6.47
N CYS A 163 8.42 5.16 6.99
CA CYS A 163 8.16 5.03 8.42
C CYS A 163 8.64 3.68 8.99
N PRO A 164 9.06 3.62 10.26
CA PRO A 164 9.47 2.38 10.89
C PRO A 164 8.31 1.37 11.00
N LEU A 165 8.53 0.15 10.51
CA LEU A 165 7.52 -0.91 10.48
C LEU A 165 6.91 -1.22 11.85
N SER A 166 7.73 -1.28 12.91
CA SER A 166 7.27 -1.62 14.26
C SER A 166 6.36 -0.55 14.88
N PHE A 167 6.66 0.73 14.64
CA PHE A 167 5.79 1.84 15.05
C PHE A 167 4.49 1.82 14.25
N PHE A 168 4.60 1.74 12.91
CA PHE A 168 3.46 1.78 12.01
C PHE A 168 2.49 0.62 12.23
N ALA A 169 2.99 -0.61 12.40
CA ALA A 169 2.16 -1.79 12.65
C ALA A 169 1.36 -1.63 13.96
N ARG A 170 2.01 -1.20 15.06
CA ARG A 170 1.32 -0.93 16.32
C ARG A 170 0.27 0.17 16.19
N MET A 171 0.60 1.26 15.48
CA MET A 171 -0.35 2.35 15.22
C MET A 171 -1.58 1.86 14.45
N VAL A 172 -1.40 1.07 13.39
CA VAL A 172 -2.51 0.51 12.60
C VAL A 172 -3.34 -0.46 13.43
N ASP A 173 -2.72 -1.36 14.18
CA ASP A 173 -3.43 -2.34 15.01
C ASP A 173 -4.27 -1.65 16.09
N THR A 174 -3.71 -0.67 16.80
CA THR A 174 -4.43 0.10 17.82
C THR A 174 -5.56 0.93 17.20
N LEU A 175 -5.34 1.53 16.02
CA LEU A 175 -6.38 2.30 15.32
C LEU A 175 -7.57 1.43 14.89
N VAL A 176 -7.29 0.21 14.41
CA VAL A 176 -8.34 -0.78 14.06
C VAL A 176 -9.10 -1.24 15.30
N GLN A 177 -8.39 -1.50 16.40
CA GLN A 177 -9.02 -1.90 17.65
C GLN A 177 -9.95 -0.81 18.17
N GLN A 178 -9.49 0.44 18.27
CA GLN A 178 -10.31 1.55 18.72
C GLN A 178 -11.54 1.77 17.82
N GLY A 179 -11.37 1.70 16.50
CA GLY A 179 -12.49 1.82 15.57
C GLY A 179 -13.53 0.70 15.71
N THR A 180 -13.08 -0.51 16.06
CA THR A 180 -13.99 -1.63 16.34
C THR A 180 -14.78 -1.41 17.63
N GLU A 181 -14.15 -0.83 18.65
CA GLU A 181 -14.77 -0.53 19.95
C GLU A 181 -15.78 0.63 19.86
N THR A 182 -15.49 1.68 19.08
CA THR A 182 -16.36 2.85 18.91
C THR A 182 -17.38 2.70 17.78
N GLY A 183 -17.17 1.75 16.86
CA GLY A 183 -17.95 1.61 15.63
C GLY A 183 -17.56 2.60 14.52
N GLU A 184 -16.45 3.35 14.68
CA GLU A 184 -15.95 4.30 13.69
C GLU A 184 -14.86 3.69 12.79
N ASP A 185 -14.87 4.02 11.49
CA ASP A 185 -13.80 3.62 10.56
C ASP A 185 -12.65 4.63 10.52
N PHE A 186 -11.86 4.68 11.60
CA PHE A 186 -10.69 5.56 11.66
C PHE A 186 -9.64 5.20 10.62
N LEU A 187 -9.43 3.90 10.35
CA LEU A 187 -8.45 3.45 9.36
C LEU A 187 -8.83 3.97 7.96
N GLY A 188 -10.08 3.77 7.55
CA GLY A 188 -10.59 4.24 6.26
C GLY A 188 -10.56 5.76 6.13
N ARG A 189 -10.94 6.49 7.19
CA ARG A 189 -10.92 7.97 7.23
C ARG A 189 -9.56 8.55 6.84
N TRP A 190 -8.47 7.98 7.36
CA TRP A 190 -7.13 8.53 7.17
C TRP A 190 -6.38 7.89 6.03
N PHE A 191 -6.43 6.57 5.90
CA PHE A 191 -5.61 5.87 4.90
C PHE A 191 -6.26 5.86 3.52
N THR A 192 -7.58 5.99 3.37
CA THR A 192 -8.20 6.06 2.02
C THR A 192 -7.74 7.31 1.26
N PRO A 193 -7.78 8.53 1.83
CA PRO A 193 -7.21 9.71 1.19
C PRO A 193 -5.70 9.59 0.95
N THR A 194 -4.93 9.03 1.90
CA THR A 194 -3.48 8.82 1.74
C THR A 194 -3.17 7.90 0.56
N ILE A 195 -3.86 6.76 0.45
CA ILE A 195 -3.67 5.82 -0.68
C ILE A 195 -4.01 6.49 -2.01
N LYS A 196 -5.11 7.26 -2.07
CA LYS A 196 -5.50 8.01 -3.28
C LYS A 196 -4.45 9.06 -3.65
N SER A 197 -4.01 9.87 -2.70
CA SER A 197 -2.96 10.88 -2.89
C SER A 197 -1.66 10.28 -3.41
N LEU A 198 -1.17 9.18 -2.80
CA LEU A 198 0.02 8.46 -3.27
C LEU A 198 -0.16 7.91 -4.68
N SER A 199 -1.33 7.32 -4.98
CA SER A 199 -1.65 6.81 -6.31
C SER A 199 -1.69 7.92 -7.38
N GLU A 200 -2.15 9.11 -7.02
CA GLU A 200 -2.19 10.29 -7.90
C GLU A 200 -0.80 10.86 -8.17
N ARG A 201 0.11 10.79 -7.18
CA ARG A 201 1.52 11.23 -7.29
C ARG A 201 2.41 10.32 -8.14
N LEU A 202 1.96 9.11 -8.49
CA LEU A 202 2.73 8.19 -9.35
C LEU A 202 3.05 8.80 -10.72
N ASN A 203 4.32 8.76 -11.12
CA ASN A 203 4.72 9.18 -12.46
C ASN A 203 4.60 8.01 -13.45
N LEU A 204 3.47 7.96 -14.15
CA LEU A 204 3.19 6.92 -15.15
C LEU A 204 4.07 7.00 -16.41
N HIS A 205 4.91 8.05 -16.53
CA HIS A 205 5.79 8.30 -17.68
C HIS A 205 7.26 8.10 -17.31
N SER A 206 7.55 7.17 -16.40
CA SER A 206 8.91 6.78 -16.02
C SER A 206 9.02 5.27 -15.84
N MET A 207 10.01 4.64 -16.50
CA MET A 207 10.35 3.23 -16.26
C MET A 207 11.02 2.99 -14.91
N THR A 208 11.56 4.04 -14.30
CA THR A 208 12.21 3.97 -12.98
C THR A 208 11.27 4.29 -11.83
N GLU A 209 9.96 4.33 -12.08
CA GLU A 209 8.96 4.64 -11.05
C GLU A 209 8.98 3.64 -9.88
N TYR A 210 9.52 2.43 -10.09
CA TYR A 210 9.73 1.47 -9.00
C TYR A 210 10.64 1.95 -7.86
N LYS A 211 11.42 3.01 -8.10
CA LYS A 211 12.27 3.67 -7.11
C LYS A 211 11.59 4.87 -6.44
N SER A 212 10.41 5.28 -6.89
CA SER A 212 9.74 6.48 -6.39
C SER A 212 9.26 6.29 -4.95
N ALA A 213 9.24 7.40 -4.19
CA ALA A 213 8.73 7.39 -2.83
C ALA A 213 7.24 7.00 -2.77
N PRO A 214 6.34 7.49 -3.66
CA PRO A 214 4.94 7.06 -3.68
C PRO A 214 4.74 5.56 -3.90
N LEU A 215 5.48 4.94 -4.84
CA LEU A 215 5.33 3.51 -5.09
C LEU A 215 5.85 2.68 -3.92
N ASN A 216 6.99 3.05 -3.34
CA ASN A 216 7.53 2.37 -2.18
C ASN A 216 6.61 2.50 -0.95
N ALA A 217 5.96 3.65 -0.77
CA ALA A 217 4.93 3.86 0.23
C ALA A 217 3.73 2.92 0.01
N LEU A 218 3.18 2.83 -1.21
CA LEU A 218 2.08 1.91 -1.53
C LEU A 218 2.46 0.43 -1.31
N LYS A 219 3.69 0.06 -1.68
CA LYS A 219 4.25 -1.27 -1.41
C LYS A 219 4.30 -1.54 0.10
N PHE A 220 4.82 -0.59 0.88
CA PHE A 220 4.90 -0.66 2.34
C PHE A 220 3.50 -0.79 2.97
N LEU A 221 2.56 0.07 2.58
CA LEU A 221 1.18 0.05 3.07
C LEU A 221 0.51 -1.30 2.81
N SER A 222 0.68 -1.85 1.60
CA SER A 222 0.12 -3.17 1.26
C SER A 222 0.63 -4.30 2.14
N SER A 223 1.82 -4.16 2.76
CA SER A 223 2.37 -5.21 3.63
C SER A 223 1.56 -5.40 4.93
N GLN A 224 0.84 -4.37 5.36
CA GLN A 224 -0.03 -4.44 6.53
C GLN A 224 -1.41 -4.97 6.14
N LYS A 225 -1.84 -6.08 6.76
CA LYS A 225 -3.08 -6.77 6.37
C LYS A 225 -4.32 -5.88 6.41
N ALA A 226 -4.45 -5.03 7.45
CA ALA A 226 -5.59 -4.12 7.59
C ALA A 226 -5.61 -3.07 6.46
N VAL A 227 -4.46 -2.48 6.15
CA VAL A 227 -4.33 -1.50 5.06
C VAL A 227 -4.48 -2.16 3.70
N ALA A 228 -4.00 -3.39 3.51
CA ALA A 228 -4.21 -4.16 2.28
C ALA A 228 -5.70 -4.43 2.01
N ARG A 229 -6.50 -4.69 3.06
CA ARG A 229 -7.96 -4.81 2.94
C ARG A 229 -8.59 -3.50 2.48
N LEU A 230 -8.13 -2.38 3.04
CA LEU A 230 -8.58 -1.04 2.65
C LEU A 230 -8.18 -0.69 1.21
N MET A 231 -6.94 -0.99 0.80
CA MET A 231 -6.49 -0.84 -0.59
C MET A 231 -7.31 -1.69 -1.57
N ALA A 232 -7.93 -2.77 -1.08
CA ALA A 232 -8.86 -3.60 -1.83
C ALA A 232 -10.32 -3.11 -1.77
N ASP A 233 -10.60 -1.93 -1.22
CA ASP A 233 -11.94 -1.36 -1.18
C ASP A 233 -12.45 -1.05 -2.60
N PRO A 234 -13.76 -1.25 -2.90
CA PRO A 234 -14.32 -0.93 -4.20
C PRO A 234 -14.07 0.51 -4.65
N ALA A 235 -14.08 1.49 -3.75
CA ALA A 235 -13.82 2.89 -4.09
C ALA A 235 -12.38 3.16 -4.57
N ILE A 236 -11.46 2.23 -4.33
CA ILE A 236 -10.04 2.31 -4.71
C ILE A 236 -9.73 1.39 -5.91
N LEU A 237 -10.20 0.13 -5.86
CA LEU A 237 -9.94 -0.85 -6.93
C LEU A 237 -10.91 -0.74 -8.10
N LEU A 238 -12.18 -0.48 -7.83
CA LEU A 238 -13.27 -0.50 -8.81
C LEU A 238 -14.05 0.81 -8.74
N PRO A 239 -13.38 1.96 -8.94
CA PRO A 239 -14.03 3.27 -8.84
C PRO A 239 -15.26 3.33 -9.75
N GLU A 240 -16.26 4.12 -9.38
CA GLU A 240 -17.48 4.21 -10.16
C GLU A 240 -17.16 4.70 -11.58
N PHE A 241 -17.49 3.86 -12.57
CA PHE A 241 -17.25 4.18 -13.97
C PHE A 241 -18.44 4.99 -14.52
N PRO A 242 -18.24 6.28 -14.87
CA PRO A 242 -19.31 7.10 -15.44
C PRO A 242 -19.56 6.66 -16.89
N ARG A 243 -20.45 5.68 -17.07
CA ARG A 243 -20.78 5.13 -18.39
C ARG A 243 -21.49 6.19 -19.24
N ARG A 244 -20.74 6.81 -20.16
CA ARG A 244 -21.27 7.82 -21.09
C ARG A 244 -22.04 7.21 -22.27
N PHE A 245 -21.64 6.02 -22.73
CA PHE A 245 -22.30 5.31 -23.81
C PHE A 245 -22.60 3.85 -23.43
N PRO A 246 -23.71 3.25 -23.92
CA PRO A 246 -24.10 1.90 -23.55
C PRO A 246 -23.05 0.81 -23.82
N VAL A 247 -22.25 1.00 -24.87
CA VAL A 247 -21.25 0.03 -25.34
C VAL A 247 -19.87 0.21 -24.72
N THR A 248 -19.59 1.36 -24.08
CA THR A 248 -18.26 1.65 -23.53
C THR A 248 -17.99 0.81 -22.28
N LYS A 249 -16.84 0.14 -22.29
CA LYS A 249 -16.34 -0.69 -21.19
C LYS A 249 -15.48 0.14 -20.21
N PRO A 250 -15.24 -0.34 -18.99
CA PRO A 250 -14.51 0.45 -17.98
C PRO A 250 -12.98 0.34 -18.10
N GLY A 251 -12.43 -0.49 -18.99
CA GLY A 251 -11.00 -0.83 -19.04
C GLY A 251 -10.07 0.37 -19.01
N LEU A 252 -10.19 1.29 -19.98
CA LEU A 252 -9.34 2.49 -20.02
C LEU A 252 -9.51 3.35 -18.76
N PHE A 253 -10.74 3.49 -18.27
CA PHE A 253 -11.01 4.24 -17.07
C PHE A 253 -10.34 3.62 -15.85
N TYR A 254 -10.34 2.29 -15.72
CA TYR A 254 -9.65 1.60 -14.63
C TYR A 254 -8.13 1.67 -14.76
N GLN A 255 -7.56 1.52 -15.96
CA GLN A 255 -6.13 1.74 -16.20
C GLN A 255 -5.68 3.11 -15.66
N GLU A 256 -6.52 4.13 -15.80
CA GLU A 256 -6.16 5.50 -15.47
C GLU A 256 -6.54 5.97 -14.06
N ASN A 257 -7.59 5.38 -13.46
CA ASN A 257 -8.21 5.91 -12.23
C ASN A 257 -8.31 4.89 -11.09
N SER A 258 -8.10 3.59 -11.36
CA SER A 258 -8.01 2.59 -10.28
C SER A 258 -6.58 2.50 -9.76
N LEU A 259 -6.42 2.12 -8.49
CA LEU A 259 -5.11 1.92 -7.88
C LEU A 259 -4.25 0.92 -8.67
N LEU A 260 -4.78 -0.28 -8.93
CA LEU A 260 -4.06 -1.31 -9.67
C LEU A 260 -3.80 -0.89 -11.12
N GLY A 261 -4.70 -0.12 -11.73
CA GLY A 261 -4.48 0.41 -13.07
C GLY A 261 -3.29 1.34 -13.13
N ARG A 262 -3.23 2.32 -12.23
CA ARG A 262 -2.11 3.28 -12.18
C ARG A 262 -0.80 2.61 -11.80
N LEU A 263 -0.83 1.60 -10.94
CA LEU A 263 0.36 0.84 -10.56
C LEU A 263 0.92 -0.06 -11.67
N LEU A 264 0.13 -0.37 -12.69
CA LEU A 264 0.49 -1.30 -13.78
C LEU A 264 0.62 -0.58 -15.15
N ALA A 265 0.35 0.73 -15.19
CA ALA A 265 0.24 1.51 -16.42
C ALA A 265 1.57 1.75 -17.12
N GLN A 266 2.72 1.63 -16.44
CA GLN A 266 4.02 1.84 -17.04
C GLN A 266 4.29 0.77 -18.10
N THR A 267 4.52 1.20 -19.34
CA THR A 267 4.90 0.29 -20.44
C THR A 267 5.53 1.07 -21.60
N LEU A 268 6.43 0.41 -22.33
CA LEU A 268 7.08 0.96 -23.52
C LEU A 268 6.33 0.63 -24.82
N LEU A 269 5.32 -0.24 -24.74
CA LEU A 269 4.61 -0.76 -25.91
C LEU A 269 3.47 0.15 -26.37
N ASP A 270 3.13 1.13 -25.55
CA ASP A 270 2.06 2.07 -25.83
C ASP A 270 2.56 3.24 -26.68
N GLY A 271 1.77 3.60 -27.69
CA GLY A 271 1.92 4.85 -28.42
C GLY A 271 1.47 6.05 -27.58
N PRO A 272 1.52 7.26 -28.14
CA PRO A 272 1.05 8.46 -27.45
C PRO A 272 -0.45 8.38 -27.14
N THR A 273 -0.79 8.15 -25.87
CA THR A 273 -2.17 8.20 -25.39
C THR A 273 -2.56 9.65 -25.14
N LEU A 274 -3.64 10.09 -25.79
CA LEU A 274 -4.12 11.49 -25.87
C LEU A 274 -4.60 12.13 -24.55
N LYS A 275 -4.20 11.65 -23.36
CA LYS A 275 -4.84 12.11 -22.12
C LYS A 275 -4.55 13.59 -21.81
N ASN A 276 -3.36 14.10 -22.19
CA ASN A 276 -2.91 15.45 -21.83
C ASN A 276 -2.31 16.24 -23.03
N GLY A 277 -2.59 15.87 -24.28
CA GLY A 277 -1.96 16.51 -25.44
C GLY A 277 -0.45 16.32 -25.55
N ARG A 278 0.16 15.49 -24.69
CA ARG A 278 1.57 15.12 -24.76
C ARG A 278 1.76 14.12 -25.90
N GLN A 279 2.56 14.50 -26.89
CA GLN A 279 2.79 13.71 -28.10
C GLN A 279 3.85 12.62 -27.94
N GLU A 280 4.56 12.58 -26.80
CA GLU A 280 5.69 11.67 -26.61
C GLU A 280 5.27 10.43 -25.81
N SER A 281 5.39 9.26 -26.43
CA SER A 281 5.33 7.98 -25.73
C SER A 281 6.58 7.75 -24.88
N LEU A 282 6.49 6.86 -23.89
CA LEU A 282 7.65 6.39 -23.16
C LEU A 282 8.74 5.85 -24.09
N SER A 283 8.36 5.16 -25.17
CA SER A 283 9.30 4.67 -26.19
C SER A 283 10.04 5.79 -26.93
N MET A 284 9.38 6.90 -27.27
CA MET A 284 10.04 8.05 -27.91
C MET A 284 11.17 8.61 -27.04
N LYS A 285 10.98 8.63 -25.71
CA LYS A 285 12.02 9.10 -24.76
C LYS A 285 13.32 8.28 -24.83
N TYR A 286 13.25 6.98 -25.13
CA TYR A 286 14.42 6.10 -25.15
C TYR A 286 14.95 5.82 -26.57
N PHE A 287 14.14 5.97 -27.61
CA PHE A 287 14.48 5.52 -28.97
C PHE A 287 14.43 6.60 -30.07
N ALA A 288 14.08 7.86 -29.77
CA ALA A 288 13.95 8.91 -30.80
C ALA A 288 15.28 9.53 -31.30
N GLY A 289 16.41 9.33 -30.60
CA GLY A 289 17.69 9.97 -30.94
C GLY A 289 18.55 9.17 -31.93
N ASN A 290 19.43 9.85 -32.69
CA ASN A 290 20.38 9.19 -33.61
C ASN A 290 21.30 8.14 -32.95
N GLN A 291 21.52 8.23 -31.63
CA GLN A 291 22.27 7.22 -30.87
C GLN A 291 21.56 5.84 -30.86
N ALA A 292 20.22 5.83 -30.95
CA ALA A 292 19.39 4.63 -31.04
C ALA A 292 19.56 3.86 -32.36
N LEU A 293 20.29 4.42 -33.33
CA LEU A 293 20.66 3.75 -34.59
C LEU A 293 21.84 2.80 -34.43
N THR A 294 22.59 2.87 -33.32
CA THR A 294 23.72 1.96 -33.08
C THR A 294 23.25 0.69 -32.36
N THR A 295 23.69 -0.47 -32.86
CA THR A 295 23.33 -1.78 -32.28
C THR A 295 23.72 -1.90 -30.80
N GLN A 296 24.89 -1.36 -30.42
CA GLN A 296 25.38 -1.42 -29.05
C GLN A 296 24.51 -0.61 -28.08
N TYR A 297 24.14 0.62 -28.45
CA TYR A 297 23.22 1.43 -27.65
C TYR A 297 21.85 0.76 -27.52
N LEU A 298 21.31 0.25 -28.64
CA LEU A 298 20.02 -0.42 -28.66
C LEU A 298 20.00 -1.63 -27.71
N GLN A 299 21.02 -2.48 -27.78
CA GLN A 299 21.14 -3.66 -26.91
C GLN A 299 21.22 -3.26 -25.43
N ALA A 300 22.08 -2.30 -25.07
CA ALA A 300 22.23 -1.83 -23.70
C ALA A 300 20.93 -1.20 -23.15
N THR A 301 20.27 -0.39 -23.97
CA THR A 301 18.99 0.26 -23.62
C THR A 301 17.89 -0.78 -23.41
N VAL A 302 17.73 -1.74 -24.33
CA VAL A 302 16.75 -2.82 -24.20
C VAL A 302 17.01 -3.68 -22.95
N GLN A 303 18.26 -4.01 -22.65
CA GLN A 303 18.59 -4.78 -21.43
C GLN A 303 18.23 -4.00 -20.16
N THR A 304 18.56 -2.71 -20.10
CA THR A 304 18.22 -1.84 -18.97
C THR A 304 16.71 -1.73 -18.78
N LEU A 305 15.98 -1.48 -19.87
CA LEU A 305 14.53 -1.33 -19.85
C LEU A 305 13.80 -2.62 -19.46
N ARG A 306 14.30 -3.79 -19.88
CA ARG A 306 13.77 -5.08 -19.43
C ARG A 306 13.96 -5.28 -17.93
N HIS A 307 15.12 -4.90 -17.40
CA HIS A 307 15.38 -4.98 -15.97
C HIS A 307 14.46 -4.04 -15.17
N ASP A 308 14.30 -2.80 -15.64
CA ASP A 308 13.40 -1.82 -15.01
C ASP A 308 11.93 -2.27 -15.06
N GLU A 309 11.45 -2.79 -16.20
CA GLU A 309 10.10 -3.35 -16.35
C GLU A 309 9.90 -4.55 -15.42
N GLN A 310 10.86 -5.47 -15.34
CA GLN A 310 10.78 -6.62 -14.44
C GLN A 310 10.65 -6.18 -12.98
N ASN A 311 11.49 -5.24 -12.52
CA ASN A 311 11.41 -4.72 -11.16
C ASN A 311 10.04 -4.08 -10.85
N HIS A 312 9.50 -3.33 -11.82
CA HIS A 312 8.19 -2.72 -11.69
C HIS A 312 7.06 -3.77 -11.58
N GLN A 313 7.08 -4.76 -12.47
CA GLN A 313 6.13 -5.88 -12.48
C GLN A 313 6.20 -6.72 -11.20
N GLU A 314 7.40 -6.98 -10.66
CA GLU A 314 7.60 -7.70 -9.40
C GLU A 314 7.01 -6.93 -8.20
N VAL A 315 7.22 -5.60 -8.14
CA VAL A 315 6.62 -4.75 -7.10
C VAL A 315 5.10 -4.78 -7.19
N PHE A 316 4.54 -4.65 -8.39
CA PHE A 316 3.11 -4.75 -8.62
C PHE A 316 2.55 -6.11 -8.15
N LEU A 317 3.17 -7.21 -8.57
CA LEU A 317 2.74 -8.55 -8.18
C LEU A 317 2.81 -8.75 -6.67
N GLN A 318 3.82 -8.19 -6.00
CA GLN A 318 3.91 -8.24 -4.53
C GLN A 318 2.73 -7.51 -3.86
N ILE A 319 2.36 -6.32 -4.36
CA ILE A 319 1.19 -5.58 -3.87
C ILE A 319 -0.07 -6.41 -4.07
N VAL A 320 -0.30 -6.97 -5.26
CA VAL A 320 -1.47 -7.80 -5.55
C VAL A 320 -1.52 -9.04 -4.66
N LYS A 321 -0.38 -9.73 -4.47
CA LYS A 321 -0.28 -10.88 -3.55
C LYS A 321 -0.64 -10.46 -2.11
N ASN A 322 -0.25 -9.26 -1.68
CA ASN A 322 -0.61 -8.75 -0.37
C ASN A 322 -2.12 -8.46 -0.23
N LEU A 323 -2.76 -7.85 -1.25
CA LEU A 323 -4.21 -7.65 -1.29
C LEU A 323 -4.94 -9.00 -1.16
N CYS A 324 -4.51 -10.02 -1.91
CA CYS A 324 -5.08 -11.36 -1.87
C CYS A 324 -4.93 -12.07 -0.50
N ARG A 325 -3.92 -11.69 0.30
CA ARG A 325 -3.75 -12.17 1.69
C ARG A 325 -4.66 -11.45 2.68
N GLY A 326 -5.32 -10.36 2.28
CA GLY A 326 -6.28 -9.62 3.09
C GLY A 326 -7.51 -10.46 3.48
N GLY A 327 -8.07 -11.23 2.55
CA GLY A 327 -9.27 -12.04 2.79
C GLY A 327 -9.88 -12.58 1.50
N SER A 328 -10.99 -13.33 1.61
CA SER A 328 -11.79 -13.80 0.47
C SER A 328 -12.32 -12.64 -0.37
N ASP A 329 -12.88 -11.61 0.28
CA ASP A 329 -13.48 -10.47 -0.42
C ASP A 329 -12.42 -9.69 -1.21
N CYS A 330 -11.22 -9.52 -0.65
CA CYS A 330 -10.10 -8.88 -1.35
C CYS A 330 -9.70 -9.69 -2.59
N ARG A 331 -9.61 -11.02 -2.48
CA ARG A 331 -9.33 -11.90 -3.63
C ARG A 331 -10.39 -11.76 -4.72
N HIS A 332 -11.66 -11.78 -4.32
CA HIS A 332 -12.78 -11.64 -5.25
C HIS A 332 -12.73 -10.30 -5.99
N ARG A 333 -12.45 -9.19 -5.29
CA ARG A 333 -12.32 -7.85 -5.92
C ARG A 333 -11.11 -7.74 -6.85
N VAL A 334 -9.99 -8.39 -6.52
CA VAL A 334 -8.82 -8.48 -7.41
C VAL A 334 -9.19 -9.26 -8.68
N VAL A 335 -9.86 -10.40 -8.55
CA VAL A 335 -10.36 -11.20 -9.69
C VAL A 335 -11.34 -10.41 -10.53
N GLN A 336 -12.28 -9.71 -9.89
CA GLN A 336 -13.24 -8.81 -10.53
C GLN A 336 -12.52 -7.73 -11.34
N TRP A 337 -11.53 -7.07 -10.77
CA TRP A 337 -10.72 -6.07 -11.46
C TRP A 337 -10.06 -6.62 -12.73
N TYR A 338 -9.35 -7.76 -12.64
CA TYR A 338 -8.78 -8.41 -13.82
C TYR A 338 -9.86 -8.82 -14.85
N GLY A 339 -11.00 -9.32 -14.38
CA GLY A 339 -12.14 -9.69 -15.21
C GLY A 339 -12.66 -8.52 -16.05
N GLN A 340 -12.78 -7.32 -15.43
CA GLN A 340 -13.17 -6.07 -16.10
C GLN A 340 -12.12 -5.58 -17.09
N ILE A 341 -10.82 -5.64 -16.72
CA ILE A 341 -9.73 -5.30 -17.63
C ILE A 341 -9.76 -6.19 -18.88
N LEU A 342 -9.76 -7.51 -18.70
CA LEU A 342 -9.77 -8.45 -19.84
C LEU A 342 -11.07 -8.35 -20.64
N GLY A 343 -12.22 -8.25 -19.97
CA GLY A 343 -13.54 -8.11 -20.58
C GLY A 343 -13.69 -6.85 -21.44
N SER A 344 -12.93 -5.80 -21.12
CA SER A 344 -12.91 -4.57 -21.92
C SER A 344 -12.21 -4.76 -23.27
N ASN A 345 -11.36 -5.79 -23.42
CA ASN A 345 -10.54 -6.03 -24.59
C ASN A 345 -11.02 -7.19 -25.48
N GLU A 346 -12.09 -7.89 -25.11
CA GLU A 346 -12.62 -9.04 -25.88
C GLU A 346 -13.04 -8.65 -27.30
N LEU A 347 -13.61 -7.45 -27.47
CA LEU A 347 -13.98 -6.94 -28.80
C LEU A 347 -12.73 -6.71 -29.67
N ARG A 348 -11.66 -6.16 -29.08
CA ARG A 348 -10.38 -5.98 -29.79
C ARG A 348 -9.83 -7.31 -30.27
N ALA A 349 -9.83 -8.33 -29.42
CA ALA A 349 -9.37 -9.67 -29.77
C ALA A 349 -10.16 -10.26 -30.96
N LYS A 350 -11.49 -10.12 -30.95
CA LYS A 350 -12.36 -10.55 -32.06
C LYS A 350 -12.05 -9.81 -33.37
N MET A 351 -11.88 -8.50 -33.31
CA MET A 351 -11.56 -7.68 -34.50
C MET A 351 -10.15 -7.99 -35.02
N SER A 352 -9.16 -8.12 -34.14
CA SER A 352 -7.79 -8.45 -34.53
C SER A 352 -7.70 -9.83 -35.20
N HIS A 353 -8.42 -10.83 -34.70
CA HIS A 353 -8.53 -12.13 -35.36
C HIS A 353 -9.13 -12.01 -36.77
N MET A 354 -10.18 -11.19 -36.94
CA MET A 354 -10.77 -10.92 -38.26
C MET A 354 -9.76 -10.24 -39.22
N LEU A 355 -9.03 -9.22 -38.73
CA LEU A 355 -8.04 -8.48 -39.53
C LEU A 355 -6.82 -9.34 -39.91
N ARG A 356 -6.37 -10.23 -39.02
CA ARG A 356 -5.33 -11.23 -39.32
C ARG A 356 -5.76 -12.15 -40.46
N MET A 357 -7.03 -12.57 -40.50
CA MET A 357 -7.58 -13.36 -41.60
C MET A 357 -7.63 -12.58 -42.92
N THR A 358 -7.67 -11.25 -42.88
CA THR A 358 -7.70 -10.36 -44.06
C THR A 358 -6.35 -9.74 -44.43
N GLN A 359 -5.22 -10.17 -43.83
CA GLN A 359 -3.84 -9.72 -44.11
C GLN A 359 -3.54 -8.21 -44.01
N GLN A 360 -4.35 -7.42 -43.31
CA GLN A 360 -4.02 -6.00 -43.05
C GLN A 360 -3.12 -5.91 -41.82
N GLN A 361 -1.81 -5.71 -42.04
CA GLN A 361 -0.80 -5.62 -40.98
C GLN A 361 -0.34 -4.17 -40.78
N ALA A 362 -0.85 -3.51 -39.75
CA ALA A 362 -0.23 -2.32 -39.17
C ALA A 362 -0.09 -2.56 -37.66
N ALA A 363 0.98 -2.04 -37.05
CA ALA A 363 1.12 -2.06 -35.59
C ALA A 363 0.07 -1.14 -34.98
N GLU A 364 -0.95 -1.73 -34.33
CA GLU A 364 -2.14 -1.03 -33.84
C GLU A 364 -1.81 0.19 -32.94
N SER A 365 -0.70 0.14 -32.19
CA SER A 365 -0.31 1.19 -31.24
C SER A 365 0.20 2.50 -31.86
N LEU A 366 0.46 2.54 -33.17
CA LEU A 366 1.00 3.72 -33.87
C LEU A 366 -0.07 4.52 -34.63
N ASP A 367 -1.31 4.04 -34.70
CA ASP A 367 -2.41 4.72 -35.40
C ASP A 367 -3.09 5.74 -34.47
N PRO A 368 -3.15 7.05 -34.82
CA PRO A 368 -3.92 8.04 -34.07
C PRO A 368 -5.40 7.67 -33.86
N MET A 369 -5.99 6.88 -34.77
CA MET A 369 -7.35 6.37 -34.61
C MET A 369 -7.47 5.30 -33.53
N HIS A 370 -6.40 4.57 -33.24
CA HIS A 370 -6.36 3.61 -32.14
C HIS A 370 -6.62 4.30 -30.80
N SER A 371 -5.96 5.42 -30.52
CA SER A 371 -6.18 6.19 -29.29
C SER A 371 -7.62 6.70 -29.14
N MET A 372 -8.32 7.01 -30.23
CA MET A 372 -9.74 7.36 -30.21
C MET A 372 -10.62 6.13 -29.95
N LEU A 373 -10.33 5.01 -30.61
CA LEU A 373 -11.06 3.75 -30.43
C LEU A 373 -10.94 3.22 -28.99
N LEU A 374 -9.75 3.29 -28.40
CA LEU A 374 -9.52 2.95 -26.99
C LEU A 374 -10.47 3.73 -26.07
N LYS A 375 -10.62 5.04 -26.30
CA LYS A 375 -11.50 5.91 -25.51
C LYS A 375 -12.99 5.63 -25.72
N VAL A 376 -13.42 5.46 -26.97
CA VAL A 376 -14.84 5.24 -27.31
C VAL A 376 -15.31 3.86 -26.83
N GLN A 377 -14.50 2.83 -27.04
CA GLN A 377 -14.83 1.45 -26.68
C GLN A 377 -14.48 1.16 -25.21
N GLY A 378 -13.61 1.96 -24.59
CA GLY A 378 -13.16 1.78 -23.22
C GLY A 378 -12.14 0.65 -23.05
N GLN A 379 -11.39 0.36 -24.11
CA GLN A 379 -10.32 -0.66 -24.12
C GLN A 379 -9.07 -0.13 -23.43
N THR A 380 -8.34 -1.02 -22.77
CA THR A 380 -7.02 -0.66 -22.24
C THR A 380 -5.98 -0.67 -23.35
N SER A 381 -4.86 0.00 -23.12
CA SER A 381 -3.74 -0.10 -24.05
C SER A 381 -3.18 -1.53 -24.14
N TYR A 382 -2.47 -1.82 -25.23
CA TYR A 382 -1.91 -3.15 -25.45
C TYR A 382 -0.85 -3.49 -24.39
N GLY A 383 0.09 -2.58 -24.12
CA GLY A 383 1.14 -2.79 -23.13
C GLY A 383 0.58 -3.01 -21.73
N PHE A 384 -0.44 -2.24 -21.34
CA PHE A 384 -1.15 -2.46 -20.07
C PHE A 384 -1.79 -3.85 -19.99
N THR A 385 -2.46 -4.29 -21.06
CA THR A 385 -3.10 -5.61 -21.11
C THR A 385 -2.06 -6.73 -20.98
N LEU A 386 -0.88 -6.55 -21.59
CA LEU A 386 0.23 -7.49 -21.48
C LEU A 386 0.79 -7.54 -20.05
N ASN A 387 0.92 -6.40 -19.37
CA ASN A 387 1.33 -6.34 -17.97
C ASN A 387 0.29 -6.99 -17.04
N ALA A 388 -0.99 -6.85 -17.35
CA ALA A 388 -2.07 -7.56 -16.65
C ALA A 388 -1.98 -9.08 -16.84
N PHE A 389 -1.61 -9.53 -18.05
CA PHE A 389 -1.37 -10.95 -18.29
C PHE A 389 -0.14 -11.47 -17.54
N TRP A 390 0.99 -10.74 -17.58
CA TRP A 390 2.21 -11.13 -16.86
C TRP A 390 1.95 -11.30 -15.36
N SER A 391 1.20 -10.38 -14.76
CA SER A 391 0.87 -10.45 -13.33
C SER A 391 -0.10 -11.58 -13.00
N LEU A 392 -1.04 -11.92 -13.89
CA LEU A 392 -1.87 -13.12 -13.77
C LEU A 392 -1.02 -14.40 -13.80
N LEU A 393 0.00 -14.48 -14.66
CA LEU A 393 0.94 -15.62 -14.65
C LEU A 393 1.67 -15.71 -13.31
N GLY A 394 2.10 -14.59 -12.73
CA GLY A 394 2.70 -14.55 -11.40
C GLY A 394 1.76 -14.94 -10.25
N LEU A 395 0.44 -14.80 -10.43
CA LEU A 395 -0.57 -15.33 -9.52
C LEU A 395 -0.86 -16.82 -9.76
N ALA A 396 -0.68 -17.30 -10.99
CA ALA A 396 -0.85 -18.70 -11.36
C ALA A 396 0.38 -19.56 -11.03
N GLU A 397 1.57 -18.97 -10.92
CA GLU A 397 2.84 -19.65 -10.59
C GLU A 397 2.75 -20.62 -9.39
N PRO A 398 2.03 -20.32 -8.28
CA PRO A 398 1.91 -21.25 -7.15
C PRO A 398 1.02 -22.48 -7.42
N ILE A 399 0.31 -22.53 -8.54
CA ILE A 399 -0.53 -23.65 -8.97
C ILE A 399 0.37 -24.73 -9.57
N LYS A 400 1.01 -25.48 -8.67
CA LYS A 400 1.89 -26.60 -9.01
C LYS A 400 1.07 -27.86 -9.36
N MET A 401 1.73 -28.86 -9.95
CA MET A 401 1.10 -30.11 -10.40
C MET A 401 0.30 -30.83 -9.30
N ASP A 402 0.79 -30.79 -8.06
CA ASP A 402 0.14 -31.35 -6.88
C ASP A 402 -1.19 -30.65 -6.53
N LYS A 403 -1.35 -29.38 -6.92
CA LYS A 403 -2.54 -28.56 -6.67
C LYS A 403 -3.53 -28.56 -7.83
N LEU A 404 -3.29 -29.31 -8.90
CA LEU A 404 -4.23 -29.36 -10.02
C LEU A 404 -5.60 -29.92 -9.61
N SER A 405 -5.62 -30.84 -8.64
CA SER A 405 -6.86 -31.40 -8.09
C SER A 405 -7.75 -30.36 -7.39
N ASP A 406 -7.19 -29.22 -6.98
CA ASP A 406 -7.94 -28.10 -6.40
C ASP A 406 -8.62 -27.23 -7.45
N LEU A 407 -8.30 -27.40 -8.74
CA LEU A 407 -8.91 -26.63 -9.81
C LEU A 407 -10.27 -27.20 -10.19
N CYS A 408 -11.24 -26.31 -10.40
CA CYS A 408 -12.50 -26.67 -11.01
C CYS A 408 -12.33 -26.83 -12.52
N TYR A 409 -12.17 -28.08 -12.99
CA TYR A 409 -12.06 -28.38 -14.43
C TYR A 409 -13.34 -28.04 -15.22
N PHE A 410 -14.49 -28.05 -14.55
CA PHE A 410 -15.80 -27.76 -15.15
C PHE A 410 -16.23 -26.30 -14.99
N PHE A 411 -15.30 -25.41 -14.65
CA PHE A 411 -15.60 -23.99 -14.42
C PHE A 411 -16.26 -23.33 -15.64
N CYS A 412 -15.88 -23.73 -16.86
CA CYS A 412 -16.48 -23.26 -18.11
C CYS A 412 -17.98 -23.60 -18.28
N LEU A 413 -18.50 -24.56 -17.51
CA LEU A 413 -19.92 -24.92 -17.49
C LEU A 413 -20.73 -24.10 -16.48
N ARG A 414 -20.07 -23.26 -15.67
CA ARG A 414 -20.73 -22.46 -14.65
C ARG A 414 -21.38 -21.23 -15.27
N GLY A 415 -22.54 -20.87 -14.72
CA GLY A 415 -23.33 -19.73 -15.16
C GLY A 415 -23.51 -18.64 -14.10
N ASP A 416 -22.82 -18.72 -12.96
CA ASP A 416 -22.90 -17.73 -11.88
C ASP A 416 -22.16 -16.42 -12.23
N ALA A 417 -22.34 -15.38 -11.40
CA ALA A 417 -21.77 -14.06 -11.66
C ALA A 417 -20.23 -14.07 -11.72
N VAL A 418 -19.58 -14.85 -10.85
CA VAL A 418 -18.11 -14.96 -10.79
C VAL A 418 -17.60 -15.62 -12.06
N ALA A 419 -18.23 -16.73 -12.47
CA ALA A 419 -17.87 -17.44 -13.69
C ALA A 419 -18.03 -16.56 -14.94
N ARG A 420 -19.11 -15.76 -15.03
CA ARG A 420 -19.31 -14.83 -16.15
C ARG A 420 -18.22 -13.76 -16.23
N GLU A 421 -17.76 -13.28 -15.10
CA GLU A 421 -16.70 -12.27 -15.05
C GLU A 421 -15.33 -12.86 -15.43
N VAL A 422 -15.00 -14.00 -14.83
CA VAL A 422 -13.73 -14.71 -15.05
C VAL A 422 -13.62 -15.24 -16.48
N LEU A 423 -14.68 -15.80 -17.05
CA LEU A 423 -14.67 -16.40 -18.39
C LEU A 423 -14.95 -15.36 -19.49
N GLY A 424 -15.91 -14.46 -19.27
CA GLY A 424 -16.40 -13.55 -20.30
C GLY A 424 -16.79 -14.29 -21.60
N ASP A 425 -16.21 -13.88 -22.72
CA ASP A 425 -16.46 -14.53 -24.02
C ASP A 425 -15.93 -15.97 -24.12
N LEU A 426 -15.03 -16.42 -23.23
CA LEU A 426 -14.57 -17.82 -23.17
C LEU A 426 -15.71 -18.79 -22.88
N ALA A 427 -16.75 -18.35 -22.16
CA ALA A 427 -17.92 -19.16 -21.90
C ALA A 427 -18.75 -19.49 -23.16
N LYS A 428 -18.55 -18.72 -24.25
CA LYS A 428 -19.26 -18.89 -25.52
C LYS A 428 -18.50 -19.76 -26.52
N ASP A 429 -17.27 -20.14 -26.20
CA ASP A 429 -16.46 -20.96 -27.09
C ASP A 429 -16.99 -22.38 -27.19
N ALA A 430 -16.68 -23.01 -28.32
CA ALA A 430 -16.94 -24.42 -28.51
C ALA A 430 -16.22 -25.21 -27.41
N LYS A 431 -16.99 -26.02 -26.69
CA LYS A 431 -16.47 -26.93 -25.67
C LYS A 431 -15.82 -28.14 -26.37
N LEU A 432 -14.77 -28.68 -25.77
CA LEU A 432 -14.13 -29.90 -26.28
C LEU A 432 -15.09 -31.09 -26.13
N GLY A 433 -15.30 -31.82 -27.23
CA GLY A 433 -16.19 -33.00 -27.30
C GLY A 433 -17.42 -32.76 -28.19
N ASN A 434 -18.18 -33.83 -28.45
CA ASN A 434 -19.48 -33.71 -29.12
C ASN A 434 -20.58 -33.28 -28.13
N GLU A 435 -21.75 -32.92 -28.66
CA GLU A 435 -22.88 -32.45 -27.85
C GLU A 435 -23.31 -33.45 -26.76
N ALA A 436 -23.25 -34.75 -27.06
CA ALA A 436 -23.55 -35.81 -26.10
C ALA A 436 -22.57 -35.82 -24.91
N SER A 437 -21.26 -35.66 -25.17
CA SER A 437 -20.23 -35.58 -24.14
C SER A 437 -20.39 -34.34 -23.26
N VAL A 438 -20.71 -33.19 -23.87
CA VAL A 438 -20.97 -31.95 -23.12
C VAL A 438 -22.20 -32.11 -22.22
N SER A 439 -23.30 -32.67 -22.76
CA SER A 439 -24.52 -32.92 -21.98
C SER A 439 -24.27 -33.92 -20.84
N ALA A 440 -23.48 -34.96 -21.07
CA ALA A 440 -23.09 -35.91 -20.03
C ALA A 440 -22.27 -35.24 -18.92
N ALA A 441 -21.31 -34.37 -19.28
CA ALA A 441 -20.53 -33.59 -18.32
C ALA A 441 -21.42 -32.66 -17.50
N GLU A 442 -22.37 -31.95 -18.12
CA GLU A 442 -23.32 -31.09 -17.42
C GLU A 442 -24.19 -31.87 -16.41
N LYS A 443 -24.72 -33.04 -16.82
CA LYS A 443 -25.47 -33.93 -15.93
C LYS A 443 -24.61 -34.41 -14.75
N PHE A 444 -23.37 -34.83 -15.01
CA PHE A 444 -22.43 -35.23 -13.98
C PHE A 444 -22.16 -34.10 -12.98
N CYS A 445 -21.87 -32.90 -13.47
CA CYS A 445 -21.54 -31.76 -12.62
C CYS A 445 -22.75 -31.30 -11.78
N ASN A 446 -23.96 -31.36 -12.34
CA ASN A 446 -25.19 -31.09 -11.62
C ASN A 446 -25.46 -32.12 -10.53
N ALA A 447 -25.33 -33.41 -10.84
CA ALA A 447 -25.53 -34.50 -9.88
C ALA A 447 -24.51 -34.46 -8.73
N LYS A 448 -23.28 -34.03 -9.01
CA LYS A 448 -22.20 -33.88 -8.02
C LYS A 448 -22.15 -32.50 -7.35
N GLY A 449 -23.02 -31.57 -7.73
CA GLY A 449 -23.06 -30.22 -7.17
C GLY A 449 -21.84 -29.34 -7.48
N VAL A 450 -20.97 -29.75 -8.42
CA VAL A 450 -19.68 -29.07 -8.71
C VAL A 450 -19.89 -27.65 -9.24
N LEU A 451 -20.96 -27.41 -10.01
CA LEU A 451 -21.29 -26.09 -10.54
C LEU A 451 -21.89 -25.15 -9.49
N LYS A 452 -22.33 -25.67 -8.34
CA LYS A 452 -22.91 -24.91 -7.23
C LYS A 452 -21.92 -24.64 -6.09
N ALA A 453 -20.81 -25.39 -6.06
CA ALA A 453 -19.77 -25.20 -5.06
C ALA A 453 -19.15 -23.79 -5.15
N GLU A 454 -18.68 -23.28 -4.00
CA GLU A 454 -17.92 -22.04 -3.94
C GLU A 454 -16.63 -22.17 -4.77
N THR A 455 -16.29 -21.10 -5.49
CA THR A 455 -15.12 -21.08 -6.36
C THR A 455 -13.85 -20.87 -5.54
N LYS A 456 -12.84 -21.70 -5.78
CA LYS A 456 -11.52 -21.50 -5.18
C LYS A 456 -10.73 -20.48 -5.99
N PHE A 457 -10.07 -19.54 -5.32
CA PHE A 457 -9.23 -18.52 -5.95
C PHE A 457 -8.22 -19.05 -7.00
N PRO A 458 -7.50 -20.18 -6.78
CA PRO A 458 -6.63 -20.75 -7.82
C PRO A 458 -7.37 -21.10 -9.13
N SER A 459 -8.63 -21.54 -9.05
CA SER A 459 -9.45 -21.80 -10.23
C SER A 459 -9.76 -20.51 -10.98
N GLU A 460 -10.17 -19.46 -10.26
CA GLU A 460 -10.49 -18.16 -10.86
C GLU A 460 -9.27 -17.55 -11.56
N VAL A 461 -8.10 -17.59 -10.91
CA VAL A 461 -6.84 -17.11 -11.49
C VAL A 461 -6.45 -17.92 -12.72
N PHE A 462 -6.56 -19.25 -12.67
CA PHE A 462 -6.25 -20.11 -13.82
C PHE A 462 -7.11 -19.76 -15.04
N TRP A 463 -8.43 -19.63 -14.86
CA TRP A 463 -9.35 -19.31 -15.95
C TRP A 463 -9.21 -17.86 -16.43
N LEU A 464 -8.87 -16.91 -15.56
CA LEU A 464 -8.51 -15.55 -15.96
C LEU A 464 -7.23 -15.52 -16.80
N ALA A 465 -6.20 -16.30 -16.43
CA ALA A 465 -4.98 -16.40 -17.22
C ALA A 465 -5.26 -16.98 -18.62
N LEU A 466 -6.14 -17.98 -18.73
CA LEU A 466 -6.57 -18.53 -20.01
C LEU A 466 -7.38 -17.51 -20.83
N LYS A 467 -8.29 -16.76 -20.20
CA LYS A 467 -8.99 -15.63 -20.84
C LYS A 467 -8.00 -14.58 -21.35
N ALA A 468 -6.96 -14.26 -20.58
CA ALA A 468 -5.94 -13.31 -20.98
C ALA A 468 -5.15 -13.77 -22.21
N VAL A 469 -4.80 -15.06 -22.30
CA VAL A 469 -4.20 -15.64 -23.51
C VAL A 469 -5.09 -15.40 -24.72
N ARG A 470 -6.38 -15.73 -24.63
CA ARG A 470 -7.34 -15.51 -25.72
C ARG A 470 -7.48 -14.03 -26.13
N VAL A 471 -7.40 -13.13 -25.16
CA VAL A 471 -7.56 -11.69 -25.40
C VAL A 471 -6.33 -11.09 -26.10
N LEU A 472 -5.14 -11.65 -25.87
CA LEU A 472 -3.87 -11.14 -26.38
C LEU A 472 -3.37 -11.83 -27.65
N PHE A 473 -3.61 -13.13 -27.80
CA PHE A 473 -3.02 -13.97 -28.84
C PHE A 473 -4.10 -14.63 -29.69
#